data_AF-A0A538HXI3-F1
#
_entry.id   AF-A0A538HXI3-F1
#
_cell.length_a   1.000
_cell.length_b   1.000
_cell.length_c   1.000
_cell.angle_alpha   90.00
_cell.angle_beta   90.00
_cell.angle_gamma   90.00
#
_symmetry.space_group_name_H-M   'P 1'
#
loop_
_entity.id
_entity.type
_entity.pdbx_description
1 polymer ?
#
loop_
_entity_poly.entity_id
_entity_poly.type
_entity_poly.pdbx_seq_one_letter_code
_entity_poly.pdbx_strand_id
1 'polypeptide(L)' 'MSPQAAAVACGASRATGYRLWRRYQEGGWAALADRRSTPRRQPRRCSRELEQRILAAREMRRQAH' A
#
# COMPACT_ATOMS: atom_id res chain seq x y z
N MET A 1 16.36 22.94 0.53
CA MET A 1 16.51 21.62 -0.12
C MET A 1 15.20 21.27 -0.81
N SER A 2 15.23 20.86 -2.09
CA SER A 2 14.01 20.51 -2.85
C SER A 2 13.56 19.06 -2.60
N PRO A 3 12.29 18.68 -2.86
CA PRO A 3 11.85 17.28 -2.76
C PRO A 3 12.64 16.32 -3.65
N GLN A 4 13.10 16.78 -4.82
CA GLN A 4 13.97 16.02 -5.69
C GLN A 4 15.34 15.80 -5.05
N ALA A 5 15.97 16.86 -4.52
CA ALA A 5 17.29 16.76 -3.88
C ALA A 5 17.24 15.82 -2.66
N ALA A 6 16.15 15.88 -1.88
CA ALA A 6 15.88 14.93 -0.80
C ALA A 6 15.73 13.49 -1.28
N ALA A 7 14.96 13.26 -2.35
CA ALA A 7 14.80 11.91 -2.89
C ALA A 7 16.14 11.31 -3.34
N VAL A 8 16.97 12.07 -4.06
CA VAL A 8 18.28 11.61 -4.53
C VAL A 8 19.20 11.26 -3.35
N ALA A 9 19.26 12.13 -2.32
CA ALA A 9 20.06 11.87 -1.12
C ALA A 9 19.63 10.60 -0.36
N CYS A 10 18.35 10.20 -0.47
CA CYS A 10 17.80 9.00 0.14
C CYS A 10 17.76 7.78 -0.81
N GLY A 11 18.35 7.85 -2.01
CA GLY A 11 18.31 6.74 -2.98
C GLY A 11 16.94 6.49 -3.62
N ALA A 12 16.03 7.46 -3.57
CA ALA A 12 14.69 7.38 -4.13
C ALA A 12 14.59 8.14 -5.47
N SER A 13 13.63 7.74 -6.31
CA SER A 13 13.38 8.43 -7.58
C SER A 13 12.80 9.84 -7.36
N ARG A 14 13.05 10.75 -8.32
CA ARG A 14 12.44 12.09 -8.35
C ARG A 14 10.91 12.04 -8.19
N ALA A 15 10.25 11.09 -8.86
CA ALA A 15 8.80 10.92 -8.79
C ALA A 15 8.33 10.57 -7.37
N THR A 16 9.09 9.75 -6.64
CA THR A 16 8.82 9.45 -5.23
C THR A 16 8.92 10.70 -4.36
N GLY A 17 9.95 11.53 -4.56
CA GLY A 17 10.13 12.79 -3.83
C GLY A 17 8.93 13.74 -3.95
N TYR A 18 8.51 14.04 -5.18
CA TYR A 18 7.35 14.92 -5.40
C TYR A 18 6.03 14.32 -4.87
N ARG A 19 5.85 13.00 -5.01
CA ARG A 19 4.67 12.31 -4.48
C ARG A 19 4.59 12.41 -2.96
N LEU A 20 5.70 12.19 -2.25
CA LEU A 20 5.74 12.28 -0.79
C LEU A 20 5.57 13.73 -0.32
N TRP A 21 6.19 14.69 -0.99
CA TRP A 21 6.01 16.11 -0.69
C TRP A 21 4.54 16.54 -0.81
N ARG A 22 3.88 16.16 -1.91
CA ARG A 22 2.44 16.43 -2.09
C ARG A 22 1.60 15.82 -0.96
N ARG A 23 1.87 14.57 -0.56
CA ARG A 23 1.15 13.92 0.56
C ARG A 23 1.34 14.69 1.87
N TYR A 24 2.57 15.11 2.16
CA TYR A 24 2.85 15.91 3.34
C TYR A 24 2.07 17.23 3.34
N GLN A 25 2.00 17.93 2.21
CA GLN A 25 1.20 19.14 2.09
C GLN A 25 -0.31 18.90 2.29
N GLU A 26 -0.82 17.72 1.91
CA GLU A 26 -2.25 17.37 2.02
C GLU A 26 -2.67 16.91 3.43
N GLY A 27 -1.78 16.32 4.22
CA GLY A 27 -2.16 15.72 5.51
C GLY A 27 -1.03 15.50 6.51
N GLY A 28 0.06 16.24 6.35
CA GLY A 28 1.23 16.18 7.24
C GLY A 28 1.85 14.79 7.32
N TRP A 29 2.42 14.48 8.48
CA TRP A 29 3.10 13.21 8.74
C TRP A 29 2.21 11.99 8.60
N ALA A 30 0.93 12.08 9.00
CA ALA A 30 -0.01 10.98 8.88
C ALA A 30 -0.21 10.52 7.42
N ALA A 31 -0.17 11.47 6.47
CA ALA A 31 -0.32 11.18 5.05
C ALA A 31 0.88 10.47 4.40
N LEU A 32 2.03 10.41 5.09
CA LEU A 32 3.23 9.69 4.64
C LEU A 32 3.21 8.20 4.97
N ALA A 33 2.28 7.74 5.81
CA ALA A 33 2.12 6.33 6.11
C ALA A 33 1.93 5.49 4.84
N ASP A 34 2.38 4.24 4.90
CA ASP A 34 2.25 3.33 3.77
C ASP A 34 0.79 3.15 3.38
N ARG A 35 0.53 3.46 2.11
CA ARG A 35 -0.78 3.18 1.53
C ARG A 35 -0.80 1.71 1.15
N ARG A 36 -1.96 1.08 1.30
CA ARG A 36 -2.16 -0.30 0.83
C ARG A 36 -1.65 -0.42 -0.61
N SER A 37 -0.80 -1.42 -0.87
CA SER A 37 -0.31 -1.75 -2.22
C SER A 37 -1.42 -2.29 -3.14
N THR A 38 -2.67 -2.28 -2.67
CA THR A 38 -3.83 -2.77 -3.40
C THR A 38 -4.13 -1.85 -4.59
N PRO A 39 -4.19 -2.37 -5.83
CA PRO A 39 -4.54 -1.57 -6.98
C PRO A 39 -5.96 -1.00 -6.85
N ARG A 40 -6.18 0.21 -7.39
CA ARG A 40 -7.48 0.90 -7.34
C ARG A 40 -8.61 0.11 -8.01
N ARG A 41 -8.31 -0.63 -9.07
CA ARG A 41 -9.29 -1.45 -9.81
C ARG A 41 -8.84 -2.90 -9.81
N GLN A 42 -9.74 -3.79 -9.43
CA GLN A 42 -9.53 -5.23 -9.40
C GLN A 42 -10.70 -5.92 -10.12
N PRO A 43 -10.71 -5.96 -11.46
CA PRO A 43 -11.84 -6.51 -12.20
C PRO A 43 -12.01 -8.02 -11.96
N ARG A 44 -10.93 -8.71 -11.58
CA ARG A 44 -10.92 -10.13 -11.21
C ARG A 44 -10.89 -10.33 -9.69
N ARG A 45 -11.40 -9.36 -8.92
CA ARG A 45 -11.48 -9.53 -7.47
C ARG A 45 -12.41 -10.71 -7.17
N CYS A 46 -11.95 -11.58 -6.29
CA CYS A 46 -12.73 -12.69 -5.77
C CYS A 46 -14.06 -12.18 -5.18
N SER A 47 -15.15 -12.92 -5.36
CA SER A 47 -16.40 -12.60 -4.66
C SER A 47 -16.18 -12.73 -3.15
N ARG A 48 -16.91 -11.94 -2.35
CA ARG A 48 -16.78 -12.01 -0.88
C ARG A 48 -17.06 -13.41 -0.36
N GLU A 49 -18.03 -14.11 -0.95
CA GLU A 49 -18.37 -15.48 -0.56
C GLU A 49 -17.22 -16.46 -0.78
N LEU A 50 -16.58 -16.42 -1.96
CA LEU A 50 -15.44 -17.27 -2.26
C LEU A 50 -14.23 -16.91 -1.38
N GLU A 51 -14.01 -15.62 -1.11
CA GLU A 51 -12.99 -15.16 -0.17
C GLU A 51 -13.21 -15.76 1.23
N GLN A 52 -14.44 -15.76 1.74
CA GLN A 52 -14.77 -16.37 3.04
C GLN A 52 -14.54 -17.89 3.04
N ARG A 53 -14.91 -18.59 1.96
CA ARG A 53 -14.65 -20.04 1.83
C ARG A 53 -13.15 -20.36 1.87
N ILE A 54 -12.32 -19.55 1.23
CA ILE A 54 -10.85 -19.69 1.26
C ILE A 54 -10.32 -19.47 2.68
N LEU A 55 -10.81 -18.44 3.39
CA LEU A 55 -10.38 -18.15 4.75
C LEU A 55 -10.74 -19.28 5.72
N ALA A 56 -11.97 -19.81 5.64
CA ALA A 56 -12.40 -20.95 6.46
C ALA A 56 -11.51 -22.18 6.22
N ALA A 57 -11.25 -22.53 4.96
CA ALA A 57 -10.36 -23.64 4.63
C ALA A 57 -8.93 -23.45 5.18
N ARG A 58 -8.40 -22.22 5.15
CA ARG A 58 -7.09 -21.88 5.72
C ARG A 58 -7.05 -21.99 7.24
N GLU A 59 -8.14 -21.65 7.92
CA GLU A 59 -8.27 -21.79 9.38
C GLU A 59 -8.34 -23.27 9.77
N MET A 60 -9.19 -24.06 9.10
CA MET A 60 -9.28 -25.52 9.30
C MET A 60 -7.92 -26.20 9.13
N ARG A 61 -7.15 -25.82 8.09
CA ARG A 61 -5.80 -26.34 7.87
C ARG A 61 -4.84 -25.98 9.01
N ARG A 62 -4.93 -24.77 9.57
CA ARG A 62 -4.06 -24.35 10.68
C ARG A 62 -4.35 -25.11 11.97
N GLN A 63 -5.59 -25.51 12.19
CA GLN A 63 -6.03 -26.23 13.39
C GLN A 63 -5.77 -27.74 13.33
N ALA A 64 -5.58 -28.30 12.13
CA ALA A 64 -5.30 -29.72 11.92
C ALA A 64 -3.81 -30.10 12.06
N HIS A 65 -2.95 -29.13 12.40
CA HIS A 65 -1.52 -29.28 12.67
C HIS A 65 -1.23 -28.87 14.12
#